data_AF-A0A2X1K634-F1
#
_entry.id   AF-A0A2X1K634-F1
#
_cell.length_a   1.000
_cell.length_b   1.000
_cell.length_c   1.000
_cell.angle_alpha   90.00
_cell.angle_beta   90.00
_cell.angle_gamma   90.00
#
_symmetry.space_group_name_H-M   'P 1'
#
loop_
_entity.id
_entity.type
_entity.pdbx_description
1 polymer ?
#
loop_
_entity_poly.entity_id
_entity_poly.type
_entity_poly.pdbx_seq_one_letter_code
_entity_poly.pdbx_strand_id
1 'polypeptide(L)'
;MRCYLGQSGDNEIRGFPLASLYYFGRPVEELSLDQQALLVGMVKGASIYNPWRNPKLALERRNLVLRLLQQQQIIDGELYENAQRASSGRTAARWGNLSTASLYATGASGVAGEIRR
;
A
#
# COMPACT_ATOMS: atom_id res chain seq x y z
N MET A 1 1.56 -16.86 -11.50
CA MET A 1 0.86 -16.95 -10.21
C MET A 1 0.60 -15.52 -9.70
N ARG A 2 -0.65 -15.10 -9.47
CA ARG A 2 -0.93 -13.76 -8.91
C ARG A 2 -1.21 -13.90 -7.41
N CYS A 3 -0.40 -13.27 -6.58
CA CYS A 3 -0.55 -13.32 -5.12
C CYS A 3 -1.83 -12.59 -4.68
N TYR A 4 -2.59 -13.17 -3.76
CA TYR A 4 -3.76 -12.55 -3.16
C TYR A 4 -3.33 -11.51 -2.11
N LEU A 5 -3.84 -10.29 -2.24
CA LEU A 5 -3.43 -9.12 -1.45
C LEU A 5 -4.60 -8.42 -0.76
N GLY A 6 -5.83 -8.85 -0.99
CA GLY A 6 -7.00 -8.36 -0.28
C GLY A 6 -8.29 -8.62 -1.05
N GLN A 7 -9.39 -8.13 -0.50
CA GLN A 7 -10.71 -8.20 -1.11
C GLN A 7 -11.39 -6.84 -0.97
N SER A 8 -11.99 -6.39 -2.07
CA SER A 8 -12.80 -5.18 -2.17
C SER A 8 -14.22 -5.56 -2.58
N GLY A 9 -15.10 -5.77 -1.60
CA GLY A 9 -16.44 -6.30 -1.86
C GLY A 9 -16.35 -7.69 -2.48
N ASP A 10 -16.92 -7.87 -3.68
CA ASP A 10 -16.87 -9.13 -4.43
C ASP A 10 -15.58 -9.31 -5.25
N ASN A 11 -14.73 -8.28 -5.35
CA ASN A 11 -13.52 -8.32 -6.15
C ASN A 11 -12.29 -8.69 -5.33
N GLU A 12 -11.54 -9.70 -5.79
CA GLU A 12 -10.25 -10.06 -5.21
C GLU A 12 -9.14 -9.15 -5.73
N ILE A 13 -8.40 -8.52 -4.81
CA ILE A 13 -7.22 -7.73 -5.12
C ILE A 13 -6.04 -8.68 -5.24
N ARG A 14 -5.64 -8.97 -6.48
CA ARG A 14 -4.53 -9.87 -6.79
C ARG A 14 -3.42 -9.12 -7.51
N GLY A 15 -2.19 -9.31 -7.05
CA GLY A 15 -0.98 -8.72 -7.61
C GLY A 15 -0.65 -7.31 -7.10
N PHE A 16 0.65 -6.99 -7.10
CA PHE A 16 1.18 -5.74 -6.56
C PHE A 16 0.69 -4.47 -7.28
N PRO A 17 0.54 -4.43 -8.62
CA PRO A 17 0.06 -3.22 -9.29
C PRO A 17 -1.35 -2.82 -8.82
N LEU A 18 -2.28 -3.79 -8.78
CA LEU A 18 -3.64 -3.51 -8.32
C LEU A 18 -3.68 -3.18 -6.82
N ALA A 19 -2.90 -3.88 -5.99
CA ALA A 19 -2.82 -3.59 -4.56
C ALA A 19 -2.20 -2.20 -4.28
N SER A 20 -1.20 -1.77 -5.05
CA SER A 20 -0.59 -0.44 -4.91
C SER A 20 -1.59 0.69 -5.18
N LEU A 21 -2.39 0.53 -6.24
CA LEU A 21 -3.46 1.46 -6.58
C LEU A 21 -4.59 1.40 -5.54
N TYR A 22 -4.95 0.21 -5.08
CA TYR A 22 -6.04 0.02 -4.13
C TYR A 22 -5.74 0.58 -2.74
N TYR A 23 -4.55 0.33 -2.20
CA TYR A 23 -4.16 0.78 -0.87
C TYR A 23 -3.59 2.21 -0.86
N PHE A 24 -2.83 2.61 -1.89
CA PHE A 24 -2.08 3.89 -1.86
C PHE A 24 -2.47 4.87 -2.98
N GLY A 25 -3.27 4.43 -3.97
CA GLY A 25 -3.64 5.25 -5.12
C GLY A 25 -2.43 5.67 -5.96
N ARG A 26 -1.37 4.85 -5.99
CA ARG A 26 -0.13 5.10 -6.74
C ARG A 26 0.36 3.82 -7.41
N PRO A 27 1.06 3.92 -8.55
CA PRO A 27 1.69 2.75 -9.16
C PRO A 27 2.78 2.18 -8.25
N VAL A 28 3.06 0.88 -8.40
CA VAL A 28 4.02 0.14 -7.57
C VAL A 28 5.43 0.76 -7.59
N GLU A 29 5.80 1.39 -8.70
CA GLU A 29 7.12 2.03 -8.93
C GLU A 29 7.29 3.33 -8.12
N GLU A 30 6.19 4.00 -7.77
CA GLU A 30 6.20 5.23 -6.97
C GLU A 30 6.03 4.98 -5.47
N LEU A 31 5.93 3.72 -5.06
CA LEU A 31 5.77 3.37 -3.65
C LEU A 31 7.06 3.58 -2.89
N SER A 32 6.95 4.18 -1.72
CA SER A 32 8.07 4.24 -0.79
C SER A 32 8.38 2.86 -0.20
N LEU A 33 9.60 2.68 0.28
CA LEU A 33 10.07 1.41 0.83
C LEU A 33 9.16 0.87 1.95
N ASP A 34 8.60 1.75 2.79
CA ASP A 34 7.65 1.38 3.84
C ASP A 34 6.31 0.86 3.29
N GLN A 35 5.83 1.41 2.18
CA GLN A 35 4.61 0.98 1.50
C GLN A 35 4.82 -0.36 0.79
N GLN A 36 5.96 -0.54 0.14
CA GLN A 36 6.36 -1.80 -0.46
C GLN A 36 6.48 -2.91 0.60
N ALA A 37 7.15 -2.61 1.72
CA ALA A 37 7.28 -3.54 2.84
C ALA A 37 5.92 -3.96 3.42
N LEU A 38 4.94 -3.04 3.45
CA LEU A 38 3.58 -3.36 3.87
C LEU A 38 2.90 -4.32 2.89
N LEU A 39 2.94 -4.04 1.57
CA LEU A 39 2.37 -4.93 0.55
C LEU A 39 2.98 -6.33 0.61
N VAL A 40 4.30 -6.42 0.72
CA VAL A 40 5.01 -7.70 0.86
C VAL A 40 4.60 -8.42 2.15
N GLY A 41 4.44 -7.68 3.26
CA GLY A 41 3.93 -8.22 4.52
C GLY A 41 2.52 -8.81 4.39
N MET A 42 1.67 -8.17 3.59
CA MET A 42 0.30 -8.61 3.33
C MET A 42 0.22 -9.86 2.43
N VAL A 43 1.22 -10.15 1.59
CA VAL A 43 1.22 -11.39 0.77
C VAL A 43 1.06 -12.64 1.62
N LYS A 44 1.61 -12.66 2.85
CA LYS A 44 1.48 -13.82 3.75
C LYS A 44 0.09 -13.94 4.38
N GLY A 45 -0.68 -12.86 4.45
CA GLY A 45 -1.95 -12.82 5.19
C GLY A 45 -2.71 -11.53 4.95
N ALA A 46 -3.21 -11.34 3.72
CA ALA A 46 -3.86 -10.11 3.28
C ALA A 46 -5.05 -9.69 4.15
N SER A 47 -5.81 -10.66 4.66
CA SER A 47 -6.95 -10.38 5.54
C SER A 47 -6.54 -9.96 6.95
N ILE A 48 -5.45 -10.54 7.49
CA ILE A 48 -4.98 -10.32 8.87
C ILE A 48 -4.18 -9.02 8.96
N TYR A 49 -3.32 -8.77 7.97
CA TYR A 49 -2.45 -7.59 7.92
C TYR A 49 -3.07 -6.43 7.16
N ASN A 50 -4.40 -6.44 6.99
CA ASN A 50 -5.11 -5.36 6.33
C ASN A 50 -5.01 -4.07 7.18
N PRO A 51 -4.42 -2.97 6.65
CA PRO A 51 -4.23 -1.74 7.41
C PRO A 51 -5.55 -1.08 7.84
N TRP A 52 -6.66 -1.32 7.13
CA TRP A 52 -7.98 -0.79 7.51
C TRP A 52 -8.62 -1.56 8.65
N ARG A 53 -8.43 -2.88 8.71
CA ARG A 53 -9.01 -3.71 9.78
C ARG A 53 -8.12 -3.76 11.02
N ASN A 54 -6.82 -3.95 10.81
CA ASN A 54 -5.85 -4.22 11.87
C ASN A 54 -4.58 -3.38 11.67
N PRO A 55 -4.65 -2.04 11.86
CA PRO A 55 -3.53 -1.14 11.63
C PRO A 55 -2.30 -1.49 12.50
N LYS A 56 -2.51 -1.96 13.73
CA LYS A 56 -1.43 -2.40 14.63
C LYS A 56 -0.64 -3.57 14.05
N LEU A 57 -1.34 -4.65 13.67
CA LEU A 57 -0.70 -5.85 13.10
C LEU A 57 -0.05 -5.55 11.75
N ALA A 58 -0.68 -4.71 10.93
CA ALA A 58 -0.13 -4.25 9.66
C ALA A 58 1.21 -3.51 9.86
N LEU A 59 1.27 -2.64 10.88
CA LEU A 59 2.47 -1.90 11.26
C LEU A 59 3.58 -2.82 11.76
N GLU A 60 3.27 -3.73 12.69
CA GLU A 60 4.22 -4.73 13.19
C GLU A 60 4.76 -5.59 12.05
N ARG A 61 3.89 -6.01 11.13
CA ARG A 61 4.28 -6.85 10.00
C ARG A 61 5.18 -6.10 9.03
N ARG A 62 4.89 -4.85 8.73
CA ARG A 62 5.76 -3.99 7.92
C ARG A 62 7.13 -3.83 8.57
N ASN A 63 7.20 -3.57 9.87
CA ASN A 63 8.47 -3.43 10.59
C ASN A 63 9.30 -4.71 10.55
N LEU A 64 8.64 -5.87 10.65
CA LEU A 64 9.30 -7.17 10.48
C LEU A 64 9.91 -7.30 9.07
N VAL A 65 9.19 -6.91 8.02
CA VAL A 65 9.72 -6.94 6.64
C VAL A 65 10.90 -5.98 6.48
N LEU A 66 10.80 -4.76 7.00
CA LEU A 66 11.91 -3.81 6.97
C LEU A 66 13.16 -4.35 7.68
N ARG A 67 12.99 -5.02 8.82
CA ARG A 67 14.09 -5.68 9.54
C ARG A 67 14.70 -6.81 8.71
N LEU A 68 13.89 -7.62 8.02
CA LEU A 68 14.38 -8.67 7.13
C LEU A 68 15.18 -8.08 5.95
N LEU A 69 14.71 -6.98 5.35
CA LEU A 69 15.43 -6.30 4.27
C LEU A 69 16.80 -5.79 4.74
N GLN A 70 16.87 -5.25 5.97
CA GLN A 70 18.13 -4.81 6.57
C GLN A 70 19.07 -5.99 6.82
N GLN A 71 18.55 -7.11 7.36
CA GLN A 71 19.33 -8.33 7.61
C GLN A 71 19.86 -8.95 6.31
N GLN A 72 19.13 -8.79 5.20
CA GLN A 72 19.56 -9.22 3.86
C GLN A 72 20.47 -8.22 3.16
N GLN A 73 20.86 -7.11 3.82
CA GLN A 73 21.71 -6.06 3.26
C GLN A 73 21.12 -5.41 2.00
N ILE A 74 19.80 -5.45 1.83
CA ILE A 74 19.10 -4.79 0.70
C ILE A 74 18.95 -3.29 0.99
N ILE A 75 18.84 -2.93 2.27
CA ILE A 75 18.65 -1.55 2.72
C ILE A 75 19.69 -1.22 3.81
N ASP A 76 20.22 0.00 3.74
CA ASP A 76 21.11 0.54 4.76
C ASP A 76 20.37 0.86 6.06
N GLY A 77 21.12 0.89 7.17
CA GLY A 77 20.58 1.25 8.49
C GLY A 77 19.89 2.61 8.50
N GLU A 78 20.43 3.59 7.79
CA GLU A 78 19.84 4.93 7.65
C GLU A 78 18.48 4.88 6.90
N LEU A 79 18.41 4.09 5.82
CA LEU A 79 17.19 3.88 5.05
C LEU A 79 16.12 3.16 5.88
N TYR A 80 16.52 2.20 6.71
CA TYR A 80 15.66 1.52 7.66
C TYR A 80 15.07 2.48 8.71
N GLU A 81 15.89 3.35 9.31
CA GLU A 81 15.41 4.37 10.26
C GLU A 81 14.45 5.35 9.60
N ASN A 82 14.76 5.80 8.38
CA ASN A 82 13.90 6.69 7.61
C ASN A 82 12.55 6.04 7.25
N ALA A 83 12.56 4.75 6.85
CA ALA A 83 11.35 4.00 6.56
C ALA A 83 10.49 3.77 7.81
N GLN A 84 11.12 3.55 8.97
CA GLN A 84 10.40 3.47 10.24
C GLN A 84 9.77 4.80 10.64
N ARG A 85 10.47 5.93 10.49
CA ARG A 85 9.93 7.27 10.78
C ARG A 85 8.81 7.69 9.84
N ALA A 86 8.96 7.39 8.54
CA ALA A 86 7.96 7.67 7.50
C ALA A 86 6.58 7.08 7.80
N SER A 87 6.56 6.01 8.58
CA SER A 87 5.40 5.18 8.77
C SER A 87 4.30 5.71 9.67
N SER A 88 4.59 6.73 10.48
CA SER A 88 3.67 7.22 11.51
C SER A 88 2.67 8.27 11.03
N GLY A 89 2.74 8.77 9.78
CA GLY A 89 1.92 9.93 9.38
C GLY A 89 1.45 10.04 7.94
N ARG A 90 2.08 9.37 6.97
CA ARG A 90 1.77 9.58 5.54
C ARG A 90 0.71 8.65 4.97
N THR A 91 0.43 7.55 5.67
CA THR A 91 -0.53 6.51 5.30
C THR A 91 -1.94 6.73 5.85
N ALA A 92 -2.24 7.85 6.50
CA ALA A 92 -3.62 8.20 6.89
C ALA A 92 -4.05 9.54 6.29
N ALA A 93 -3.14 10.53 6.26
CA ALA A 93 -3.47 11.90 5.87
C ALA A 93 -3.90 12.08 4.40
N ARG A 94 -3.48 11.19 3.48
CA ARG A 94 -3.84 11.28 2.06
C ARG A 94 -5.10 10.48 1.68
N TRP A 95 -5.70 9.78 2.66
CA TRP A 95 -6.72 8.75 2.43
C TRP A 95 -8.15 9.32 2.48
N GLY A 96 -8.29 10.62 2.79
CA GLY A 96 -9.57 11.34 2.80
C GLY A 96 -9.96 12.00 1.47
N ASN A 97 -9.10 11.99 0.43
CA ASN A 97 -9.35 12.70 -0.85
C ASN A 97 -9.63 11.75 -2.04
N LEU A 98 -10.05 10.51 -1.78
CA LEU A 98 -10.19 9.45 -2.81
C LEU A 98 -11.49 9.51 -3.63
N SER A 99 -11.97 10.71 -3.98
CA SER A 99 -12.92 10.88 -5.10
C SER A 99 -12.29 10.44 -6.44
N THR A 100 -10.96 10.26 -6.51
CA THR A 100 -10.21 9.88 -7.72
C THR A 100 -9.94 8.38 -7.85
N ALA A 101 -9.99 7.57 -6.79
CA ALA A 101 -9.73 6.13 -6.91
C ALA A 101 -10.90 5.34 -7.51
N SER A 102 -12.12 5.89 -7.48
CA SER A 102 -13.28 5.30 -8.19
C SER A 102 -13.11 5.30 -9.71
N LEU A 103 -12.23 6.14 -10.27
CA LEU A 103 -11.99 6.23 -11.72
C LEU A 103 -11.10 5.08 -12.24
N TYR A 104 -10.35 4.40 -11.37
CA TYR A 104 -9.42 3.33 -11.80
C TYR A 104 -10.02 1.93 -11.71
N ALA A 105 -11.09 1.73 -10.94
CA ALA A 105 -11.76 0.43 -10.80
C ALA A 105 -12.75 0.13 -11.95
N THR A 106 -13.20 1.17 -12.65
CA THR A 106 -14.10 1.04 -13.81
C THR A 106 -13.36 1.54 -15.04
N GLY A 107 -12.69 0.64 -15.76
CA GLY A 107 -12.02 1.00 -16.99
C GLY A 107 -13.03 1.54 -18.01
N ALA A 108 -13.07 2.85 -18.23
CA ALA A 108 -13.62 3.51 -19.42
C ALA A 108 -13.41 5.03 -19.35
N SER A 109 -12.65 5.55 -20.33
CA SER A 109 -12.95 6.73 -21.13
C SER A 109 -13.82 7.85 -20.51
N GLY A 110 -13.24 9.02 -20.26
CA GLY A 110 -14.04 10.21 -19.98
C GLY A 110 -13.28 11.35 -19.32
N VAL A 111 -12.72 12.22 -20.15
CA VAL A 111 -12.57 13.67 -20.00
C VAL A 111 -12.39 14.25 -18.57
N ALA A 112 -11.20 14.80 -18.36
CA ALA A 112 -10.93 15.78 -17.34
C ALA A 112 -11.76 17.06 -17.56
N GLY A 113 -12.77 17.24 -16.72
CA GLY A 113 -13.47 18.48 -16.39
C GLY A 113 -14.21 18.15 -15.10
N GLU A 114 -14.10 18.86 -14.00
CA GLU A 114 -14.12 20.30 -13.84
C GLU A 114 -13.78 20.56 -12.36
N ILE A 115 -12.76 21.38 -12.09
CA ILE A 115 -12.55 21.97 -10.76
C ILE A 115 -12.71 23.47 -10.95
N ARG A 116 -13.86 24.01 -10.51
CA ARG A 116 -14.03 25.31 -9.83
C ARG A 116 -15.51 25.71 -9.80
N ARG A 117 -16.18 25.50 -8.67
CA ARG A 117 -16.68 26.55 -7.75
C ARG A 117 -17.48 25.92 -6.62
#